data_AF-A0A917UPK9-F1
#
_entry.id   AF-A0A917UPK9-F1
#
_cell.length_a   1.000
_cell.length_b   1.000
_cell.length_c   1.000
_cell.angle_alpha   90.00
_cell.angle_beta   90.00
_cell.angle_gamma   90.00
#
_symmetry.space_group_name_H-M   'P 1'
#
loop_
_entity.id
_entity.type
_entity.pdbx_description
1 polymer ?
#
loop_
_entity_poly.entity_id
_entity_poly.type
_entity_poly.pdbx_seq_one_letter_code
_entity_poly.pdbx_strand_id
1 'polypeptide(L)'
;MSNDWFETVAVAQRRAKRRLPKSVYGALIAGSERGLTYQDNMKAYGELQWAPHVAGHAAERRLDTTVMGIPISLPVLISPTGVQAVHPEGEVAVSRAAANRGTIIGLSSYASKPVEEVVQANPNTLFQLYWSGTRDTMLHRLERARAAGVKGVILTLDWSFSNGRDWGSPWIPEKLTLQAAMRFAPQAVTRPAWLLEFLKTGHVPDLSTPNLAPADGGPPPTFFGAYGEWMSTPPATWDDVAWLREEWGGPFMLKGISRLDDAKRAVDSGVTAISVSNHGGNNLDTTPAPIRMLPGIAEAVGDQVEVLLDGGIRRGGDVAKALALGARAVMIGRAYLWGLAANGQAGVENVFDVLRGGLDSAVLGLGHSSIDELSPADFYMPPSFRRELGTGAAAEKPAAKPEPRKAKPATTRTKPEPAEPRPDDAVALGNV
;
A
#
# COMPACT_ATOMS: atom_id res chain seq x y z
N MET A 1 12.32 27.47 21.91
CA MET A 1 12.12 26.01 22.04
C MET A 1 11.31 25.57 20.84
N SER A 2 11.78 24.58 20.08
CA SER A 2 10.92 23.90 19.10
C SER A 2 9.85 23.13 19.87
N ASN A 3 8.58 23.21 19.43
CA ASN A 3 7.56 22.35 20.01
C ASN A 3 7.65 21.00 19.30
N ASP A 4 8.50 20.12 19.82
CA ASP A 4 8.78 18.82 19.22
C ASP A 4 7.57 17.86 19.33
N TRP A 5 6.61 18.21 20.19
CA TRP A 5 5.34 17.50 20.39
C TRP A 5 4.16 18.13 19.60
N PHE A 6 3.10 17.37 19.36
CA PHE A 6 1.81 17.86 18.87
C PHE A 6 0.60 17.03 19.34
N GLU A 7 -0.54 17.70 19.46
CA GLU A 7 -1.79 17.17 20.01
C GLU A 7 -2.50 16.19 19.06
N THR A 8 -2.36 16.39 17.74
CA THR A 8 -3.12 15.65 16.72
C THR A 8 -2.37 15.50 15.41
N VAL A 9 -2.69 14.46 14.64
CA VAL A 9 -2.23 14.29 13.25
C VAL A 9 -2.59 15.50 12.36
N ALA A 10 -3.66 16.22 12.66
CA ALA A 10 -4.02 17.46 11.96
C ALA A 10 -3.05 18.63 12.23
N VAL A 11 -2.44 18.69 13.43
CA VAL A 11 -1.35 19.63 13.73
C VAL A 11 -0.11 19.25 12.94
N ALA A 12 0.25 17.97 12.92
CA ALA A 12 1.35 17.46 12.08
C ALA A 12 1.16 17.82 10.60
N GLN A 13 -0.04 17.63 10.04
CA GLN A 13 -0.37 18.02 8.68
C GLN A 13 -0.15 19.51 8.41
N ARG A 14 -0.57 20.39 9.33
CA ARG A 14 -0.35 21.85 9.21
C ARG A 14 1.14 22.20 9.28
N ARG A 15 1.91 21.54 10.15
CA ARG A 15 3.38 21.70 10.24
C ARG A 15 4.07 21.22 8.96
N ALA A 16 3.72 20.04 8.45
CA ALA A 16 4.21 19.51 7.18
C ALA A 16 3.94 20.46 6.00
N LYS A 17 2.72 21.00 5.88
CA LYS A 17 2.35 21.99 4.85
C LYS A 17 3.17 23.29 4.94
N ARG A 18 3.63 23.67 6.14
CA ARG A 18 4.49 24.85 6.38
C ARG A 18 5.98 24.54 6.16
N ARG A 19 6.44 23.31 6.45
CA ARG A 19 7.86 22.93 6.37
C ARG A 19 8.27 22.47 4.97
N LEU A 20 7.43 21.73 4.24
CA LEU A 20 7.78 21.16 2.95
C LEU A 20 7.66 22.15 1.77
N PRO A 21 8.55 22.07 0.75
CA PRO A 21 8.36 22.71 -0.55
C PRO A 21 7.02 22.32 -1.20
N LYS A 22 6.44 23.19 -2.04
CA LYS A 22 5.08 22.99 -2.60
C LYS A 22 4.96 21.68 -3.39
N SER A 23 5.95 21.37 -4.22
CA SER A 23 6.06 20.11 -4.98
C SER A 23 6.15 18.88 -4.08
N VAL A 24 7.05 18.89 -3.08
CA VAL A 24 7.18 17.79 -2.11
C VAL A 24 5.87 17.58 -1.34
N TYR A 25 5.27 18.64 -0.79
CA TYR A 25 3.97 18.53 -0.12
C TYR A 25 2.85 18.04 -1.05
N GLY A 26 2.88 18.44 -2.32
CA GLY A 26 1.96 17.96 -3.35
C GLY A 26 2.11 16.46 -3.68
N ALA A 27 3.29 15.87 -3.47
CA ALA A 27 3.48 14.43 -3.59
C ALA A 27 2.80 13.65 -2.45
N LEU A 28 2.73 14.21 -1.24
CA LEU A 28 1.95 13.64 -0.13
C LEU A 28 0.42 13.79 -0.34
N ILE A 29 -0.02 14.80 -1.10
CA ILE A 29 -1.42 14.97 -1.52
C ILE A 29 -1.65 14.27 -2.87
N ALA A 30 -1.61 12.94 -2.79
CA ALA A 30 -2.15 12.07 -3.80
C ALA A 30 -3.69 11.94 -3.67
N GLY A 31 -4.32 11.56 -4.77
CA GLY A 31 -5.76 11.47 -4.97
C GLY A 31 -6.02 11.46 -6.48
N SER A 32 -7.05 10.74 -6.92
CA SER A 32 -7.44 10.62 -8.33
C SER A 32 -8.65 11.49 -8.64
N GLU A 33 -8.76 11.97 -9.88
CA GLU A 33 -9.88 12.76 -10.42
C GLU A 33 -10.32 13.90 -9.49
N ARG A 34 -11.50 13.77 -8.86
CA ARG A 34 -12.13 14.79 -8.01
C ARG A 34 -11.74 14.63 -6.53
N GLY A 35 -11.05 13.54 -6.18
CA GLY A 35 -10.61 13.21 -4.83
C GLY A 35 -11.75 12.83 -3.88
N LEU A 36 -12.87 12.31 -4.40
CA LEU A 36 -14.03 11.92 -3.61
C LEU A 36 -13.74 10.74 -2.68
N THR A 37 -13.00 9.73 -3.14
CA THR A 37 -12.54 8.60 -2.31
C THR A 37 -11.59 9.05 -1.21
N TYR A 38 -10.69 10.00 -1.49
CA TYR A 38 -9.83 10.58 -0.45
C TYR A 38 -10.64 11.29 0.65
N GLN A 39 -11.75 11.95 0.28
CA GLN A 39 -12.66 12.59 1.22
C GLN A 39 -13.50 11.55 2.00
N ASP A 40 -14.11 10.57 1.32
CA ASP A 40 -14.92 9.52 1.97
C ASP A 40 -14.08 8.69 2.95
N ASN A 41 -12.83 8.36 2.58
CA ASN A 41 -11.86 7.71 3.45
C ASN A 41 -11.77 8.37 4.84
N MET A 42 -11.82 9.71 4.91
CA MET A 42 -11.76 10.44 6.18
C MET A 42 -13.16 10.68 6.79
N LYS A 43 -14.19 10.84 5.97
CA LYS A 43 -15.56 11.12 6.40
C LYS A 43 -16.23 9.90 7.04
N ALA A 44 -16.06 8.71 6.46
CA ALA A 44 -16.77 7.49 6.85
C ALA A 44 -16.61 7.15 8.34
N TYR A 45 -15.42 7.34 8.92
CA TYR A 45 -15.19 7.14 10.36
C TYR A 45 -16.10 8.01 11.25
N GLY A 46 -16.53 9.18 10.78
CA GLY A 46 -17.45 10.07 11.49
C GLY A 46 -18.92 9.66 11.44
N GLU A 47 -19.28 8.70 10.57
CA GLU A 47 -20.65 8.17 10.47
C GLU A 47 -20.94 7.07 11.50
N LEU A 48 -19.90 6.50 12.12
CA LEU A 48 -19.98 5.57 13.24
C LEU A 48 -19.95 6.36 14.56
N GLN A 49 -20.95 6.18 15.44
CA GLN A 49 -21.14 7.03 16.63
C GLN A 49 -21.03 6.21 17.92
N TRP A 50 -20.01 6.47 18.75
CA TRP A 50 -19.73 5.72 19.97
C TRP A 50 -20.90 5.70 20.98
N ALA A 51 -21.05 4.56 21.67
CA ALA A 51 -21.98 4.35 22.77
C ALA A 51 -21.19 4.12 24.09
N PRO A 52 -20.66 5.19 24.72
CA PRO A 52 -19.80 5.06 25.89
C PRO A 52 -20.53 4.62 27.16
N HIS A 53 -19.80 3.93 28.04
CA HIS A 53 -20.26 3.57 29.37
C HIS A 53 -20.00 4.70 30.39
N VAL A 54 -20.83 4.78 31.43
CA VAL A 54 -20.73 5.83 32.47
C VAL A 54 -19.96 5.36 33.71
N ALA A 55 -20.07 4.07 34.05
CA ALA A 55 -19.44 3.45 35.22
C ALA A 55 -19.20 1.95 34.96
N GLY A 56 -18.39 1.32 35.82
CA GLY A 56 -18.01 -0.11 35.70
C GLY A 56 -16.68 -0.37 34.99
N HIS A 57 -15.95 0.68 34.62
CA HIS A 57 -14.68 0.60 33.91
C HIS A 57 -13.57 -0.17 34.65
N ALA A 58 -12.83 -0.99 33.90
CA ALA A 58 -11.57 -1.58 34.37
C ALA A 58 -10.41 -0.57 34.33
N ALA A 59 -9.42 -0.76 35.22
CA ALA A 59 -8.21 0.07 35.24
C ALA A 59 -7.12 -0.42 34.27
N GLU A 60 -7.15 -1.70 33.89
CA GLU A 60 -6.26 -2.34 32.92
C GLU A 60 -6.69 -2.00 31.48
N ARG A 61 -5.71 -1.78 30.59
CA ARG A 61 -5.93 -1.51 29.15
C ARG A 61 -4.85 -2.19 28.30
N ARG A 62 -5.20 -3.35 27.73
CA ARG A 62 -4.32 -4.13 26.85
C ARG A 62 -4.52 -3.73 25.38
N LEU A 63 -3.48 -3.18 24.76
CA LEU A 63 -3.48 -2.66 23.38
C LEU A 63 -2.52 -3.42 22.45
N ASP A 64 -1.81 -4.43 22.93
CA ASP A 64 -0.96 -5.29 22.10
C ASP A 64 -1.75 -6.34 21.32
N THR A 65 -1.15 -6.80 20.23
CA THR A 65 -1.68 -7.89 19.40
C THR A 65 -0.54 -8.51 18.57
N THR A 66 -0.87 -9.41 17.64
CA THR A 66 0.09 -9.88 16.61
C THR A 66 -0.37 -9.51 15.22
N VAL A 67 0.59 -9.25 14.32
CA VAL A 67 0.34 -9.22 12.88
C VAL A 67 1.39 -10.08 12.18
N MET A 68 0.96 -11.01 11.35
CA MET A 68 1.80 -11.91 10.55
C MET A 68 2.81 -12.68 11.42
N GLY A 69 2.37 -13.06 12.63
CA GLY A 69 3.20 -13.72 13.66
C GLY A 69 4.13 -12.80 14.46
N ILE A 70 4.17 -11.49 14.15
CA ILE A 70 5.02 -10.51 14.83
C ILE A 70 4.21 -9.83 15.95
N PRO A 71 4.67 -9.84 17.22
CA PRO A 71 4.02 -9.12 18.30
C PRO A 71 4.20 -7.60 18.14
N ILE A 72 3.13 -6.83 18.34
CA ILE A 72 3.11 -5.37 18.29
C ILE A 72 2.39 -4.79 19.51
N SER A 73 2.92 -3.70 20.07
CA SER A 73 2.39 -3.07 21.29
C SER A 73 1.21 -2.12 21.06
N LEU A 74 0.80 -1.97 19.80
CA LEU A 74 -0.28 -1.11 19.31
C LEU A 74 -0.70 -1.66 17.93
N PRO A 75 -2.00 -1.78 17.61
CA PRO A 75 -2.46 -2.36 16.35
C PRO A 75 -2.44 -1.33 15.21
N VAL A 76 -1.31 -0.63 15.08
CA VAL A 76 -1.03 0.43 14.10
C VAL A 76 0.36 0.22 13.53
N LEU A 77 0.43 -0.01 12.21
CA LEU A 77 1.66 -0.26 11.46
C LEU A 77 1.93 0.87 10.47
N ILE A 78 3.18 1.02 10.02
CA ILE A 78 3.50 1.90 8.88
C ILE A 78 3.03 1.23 7.58
N SER A 79 2.16 1.90 6.82
CA SER A 79 1.78 1.47 5.46
C SER A 79 2.89 1.81 4.47
N PRO A 80 3.22 0.92 3.52
CA PRO A 80 4.22 1.19 2.48
C PRO A 80 3.90 2.44 1.67
N THR A 81 4.83 3.42 1.66
CA THR A 81 4.79 4.54 0.72
C THR A 81 6.19 4.85 0.21
N GLY A 82 6.40 4.86 -1.11
CA GLY A 82 7.60 5.44 -1.71
C GLY A 82 7.42 6.95 -1.89
N VAL A 83 7.99 7.76 -0.99
CA VAL A 83 7.94 9.24 -1.09
C VAL A 83 9.30 9.83 -0.76
N GLN A 84 9.95 10.41 -1.76
CA GLN A 84 11.28 10.98 -1.65
C GLN A 84 11.25 12.41 -1.07
N ALA A 85 12.41 12.86 -0.57
CA ALA A 85 12.68 14.25 -0.16
C ALA A 85 11.82 14.84 0.98
N VAL A 86 11.08 14.01 1.74
CA VAL A 86 10.31 14.45 2.92
C VAL A 86 11.25 14.83 4.08
N HIS A 87 12.21 13.97 4.38
CA HIS A 87 13.23 14.10 5.41
C HIS A 87 14.49 13.32 4.96
N PRO A 88 15.72 13.78 5.22
CA PRO A 88 16.94 13.15 4.68
C PRO A 88 17.16 11.70 5.15
N GLU A 89 16.75 11.36 6.37
CA GLU A 89 16.82 9.97 6.87
C GLU A 89 15.72 9.06 6.32
N GLY A 90 14.70 9.63 5.65
CA GLY A 90 13.63 8.89 4.98
C GLY A 90 13.03 7.76 5.83
N GLU A 91 12.98 6.58 5.23
CA GLU A 91 12.39 5.37 5.80
C GLU A 91 13.18 4.81 6.99
N VAL A 92 14.48 5.13 7.15
CA VAL A 92 15.26 4.70 8.33
C VAL A 92 14.78 5.41 9.59
N ALA A 93 14.47 6.72 9.53
CA ALA A 93 13.87 7.43 10.65
C ALA A 93 12.46 6.91 10.99
N VAL A 94 11.68 6.53 9.97
CA VAL A 94 10.37 5.90 10.17
C VAL A 94 10.51 4.51 10.82
N SER A 95 11.53 3.75 10.39
CA SER A 95 11.85 2.42 10.93
C SER A 95 12.21 2.48 12.42
N ARG A 96 13.13 3.38 12.81
CA ARG A 96 13.48 3.60 14.22
C ARG A 96 12.28 4.06 15.06
N ALA A 97 11.42 4.93 14.52
CA ALA A 97 10.21 5.35 15.22
C ALA A 97 9.22 4.20 15.46
N ALA A 98 9.05 3.30 14.48
CA ALA A 98 8.23 2.10 14.62
C ALA A 98 8.84 1.12 15.65
N ALA A 99 10.16 0.90 15.62
CA ALA A 99 10.87 0.09 16.61
C ALA A 99 10.72 0.65 18.03
N ASN A 100 10.93 1.97 18.20
CA ASN A 100 10.78 2.70 19.48
C ASN A 100 9.34 2.69 20.03
N ARG A 101 8.35 2.27 19.24
CA ARG A 101 6.95 2.10 19.66
C ARG A 101 6.48 0.64 19.52
N GLY A 102 7.42 -0.30 19.37
CA GLY A 102 7.14 -1.74 19.33
C GLY A 102 6.14 -2.12 18.25
N THR A 103 6.32 -1.63 17.02
CA THR A 103 5.47 -1.95 15.87
C THR A 103 6.27 -2.11 14.58
N ILE A 104 5.58 -2.49 13.52
CA ILE A 104 6.12 -2.92 12.23
C ILE A 104 6.27 -1.76 11.26
N ILE A 105 7.33 -1.80 10.45
CA ILE A 105 7.43 -1.00 9.23
C ILE A 105 7.09 -1.82 7.98
N GLY A 106 6.06 -1.40 7.24
CA GLY A 106 5.87 -1.80 5.85
C GLY A 106 6.75 -0.93 4.95
N LEU A 107 7.87 -1.46 4.46
CA LEU A 107 8.79 -0.76 3.57
C LEU A 107 8.33 -0.90 2.11
N SER A 108 8.18 0.21 1.37
CA SER A 108 7.91 0.13 -0.07
C SER A 108 9.15 -0.26 -0.86
N SER A 109 8.97 -1.08 -1.90
CA SER A 109 10.00 -1.29 -2.94
C SER A 109 10.41 0.01 -3.64
N TYR A 110 9.56 1.05 -3.62
CA TYR A 110 9.85 2.39 -4.15
C TYR A 110 10.44 3.35 -3.08
N ALA A 111 10.84 2.83 -1.92
CA ALA A 111 11.45 3.61 -0.85
C ALA A 111 12.80 4.23 -1.25
N SER A 112 13.15 5.35 -0.62
CA SER A 112 14.40 6.08 -0.84
C SER A 112 15.62 5.47 -0.14
N LYS A 113 15.42 4.43 0.67
CA LYS A 113 16.44 3.78 1.50
C LYS A 113 16.52 2.26 1.22
N PRO A 114 17.72 1.67 1.21
CA PRO A 114 17.90 0.22 1.09
C PRO A 114 17.17 -0.55 2.20
N VAL A 115 16.62 -1.71 1.85
CA VAL A 115 15.94 -2.61 2.79
C VAL A 115 16.87 -3.04 3.92
N GLU A 116 18.18 -3.17 3.66
CA GLU A 116 19.20 -3.53 4.64
C GLU A 116 19.32 -2.48 5.76
N GLU A 117 19.39 -1.18 5.42
CA GLU A 117 19.41 -0.08 6.42
C GLU A 117 18.11 -0.02 7.23
N VAL A 118 16.98 -0.31 6.59
CA VAL A 118 15.66 -0.27 7.23
C VAL A 118 15.47 -1.43 8.19
N VAL A 119 15.86 -2.65 7.82
CA VAL A 119 15.81 -3.82 8.71
C VAL A 119 16.80 -3.68 9.88
N GLN A 120 17.99 -3.11 9.65
CA GLN A 120 18.93 -2.81 10.73
C GLN A 120 18.33 -1.85 11.77
N ALA A 121 17.48 -0.91 11.35
CA ALA A 121 16.76 0.00 12.24
C ALA A 121 15.50 -0.62 12.89
N ASN A 122 14.87 -1.62 12.28
CA ASN A 122 13.76 -2.37 12.85
C ASN A 122 13.69 -3.80 12.28
N PRO A 123 13.99 -4.86 13.05
CA PRO A 123 13.89 -6.24 12.58
C PRO A 123 12.45 -6.68 12.29
N ASN A 124 11.44 -5.93 12.76
CA ASN A 124 10.03 -6.12 12.43
C ASN A 124 9.67 -5.34 11.15
N THR A 125 10.38 -5.64 10.07
CA THR A 125 10.14 -5.06 8.73
C THR A 125 9.38 -6.04 7.85
N LEU A 126 8.33 -5.57 7.20
CA LEU A 126 7.64 -6.21 6.08
C LEU A 126 8.03 -5.49 4.78
N PHE A 127 8.30 -6.21 3.69
CA PHE A 127 8.70 -5.62 2.42
C PHE A 127 7.56 -5.66 1.40
N GLN A 128 7.23 -4.50 0.82
CA GLN A 128 6.15 -4.35 -0.13
C GLN A 128 6.65 -4.36 -1.57
N LEU A 129 6.16 -5.34 -2.33
CA LEU A 129 6.40 -5.49 -3.75
C LEU A 129 5.20 -4.98 -4.56
N TYR A 130 5.51 -4.31 -5.66
CA TYR A 130 4.57 -4.15 -6.77
C TYR A 130 4.85 -5.25 -7.80
N TRP A 131 3.81 -5.69 -8.51
CA TRP A 131 3.98 -6.60 -9.64
C TRP A 131 4.59 -5.84 -10.84
N SER A 132 5.91 -5.88 -10.94
CA SER A 132 6.71 -5.07 -11.88
C SER A 132 7.92 -5.87 -12.36
N GLY A 133 8.17 -5.92 -13.66
CA GLY A 133 9.23 -6.73 -14.28
C GLY A 133 8.79 -8.18 -14.56
N THR A 134 9.76 -9.09 -14.69
CA THR A 134 9.49 -10.52 -14.93
C THR A 134 9.39 -11.31 -13.61
N ARG A 135 8.98 -12.58 -13.68
CA ARG A 135 9.06 -13.49 -12.54
C ARG A 135 10.49 -13.56 -11.96
N ASP A 136 11.52 -13.60 -12.80
CA ASP A 136 12.93 -13.58 -12.35
C ASP A 136 13.28 -12.26 -11.63
N THR A 137 12.78 -11.12 -12.12
CA THR A 137 12.93 -9.83 -11.43
C THR A 137 12.27 -9.85 -10.04
N MET A 138 11.09 -10.45 -9.93
CA MET A 138 10.36 -10.60 -8.66
C MET A 138 11.09 -11.54 -7.69
N LEU A 139 11.61 -12.67 -8.17
CA LEU A 139 12.44 -13.60 -7.39
C LEU A 139 13.69 -12.91 -6.86
N HIS A 140 14.43 -12.17 -7.70
CA HIS A 140 15.62 -11.44 -7.25
C HIS A 140 15.31 -10.46 -6.11
N ARG A 141 14.19 -9.72 -6.21
CA ARG A 141 13.74 -8.77 -5.17
C ARG A 141 13.30 -9.51 -3.89
N LEU A 142 12.66 -10.68 -4.01
CA LEU A 142 12.32 -11.54 -2.86
C LEU A 142 13.58 -12.08 -2.16
N GLU A 143 14.56 -12.61 -2.91
CA GLU A 143 15.79 -13.14 -2.33
C GLU A 143 16.58 -12.05 -1.60
N ARG A 144 16.66 -10.85 -2.17
CA ARG A 144 17.29 -9.71 -1.47
C ARG A 144 16.56 -9.35 -0.19
N ALA A 145 15.22 -9.29 -0.20
CA ALA A 145 14.43 -9.04 1.00
C ALA A 145 14.64 -10.13 2.07
N ARG A 146 14.70 -11.41 1.66
CA ARG A 146 15.00 -12.55 2.53
C ARG A 146 16.39 -12.44 3.15
N ALA A 147 17.42 -12.18 2.33
CA ALA A 147 18.80 -12.00 2.76
C ALA A 147 18.97 -10.81 3.72
N ALA A 148 18.20 -9.72 3.53
CA ALA A 148 18.15 -8.58 4.43
C ALA A 148 17.46 -8.87 5.79
N GLY A 149 16.76 -10.01 5.94
CA GLY A 149 16.10 -10.41 7.18
C GLY A 149 14.64 -9.98 7.35
N VAL A 150 13.98 -9.58 6.24
CA VAL A 150 12.55 -9.22 6.21
C VAL A 150 11.66 -10.36 6.74
N LYS A 151 10.62 -10.01 7.51
CA LYS A 151 9.74 -10.98 8.18
C LYS A 151 8.54 -11.45 7.36
N GLY A 152 8.16 -10.69 6.33
CA GLY A 152 7.02 -11.01 5.48
C GLY A 152 6.88 -10.06 4.30
N VAL A 153 6.10 -10.46 3.32
CA VAL A 153 5.90 -9.73 2.06
C VAL A 153 4.51 -9.11 2.01
N ILE A 154 4.40 -7.92 1.41
CA ILE A 154 3.13 -7.28 1.06
C ILE A 154 3.09 -7.14 -0.47
N LEU A 155 2.23 -7.89 -1.16
CA LEU A 155 2.00 -7.69 -2.60
C LEU A 155 0.88 -6.66 -2.78
N THR A 156 1.14 -5.60 -3.55
CA THR A 156 0.14 -4.54 -3.82
C THR A 156 -0.31 -4.60 -5.29
N LEU A 157 -1.62 -4.80 -5.52
CA LEU A 157 -2.20 -4.94 -6.87
C LEU A 157 -3.32 -3.93 -7.21
N ASP A 158 -3.66 -2.99 -6.32
CA ASP A 158 -4.81 -2.07 -6.48
C ASP A 158 -4.63 -0.90 -7.48
N TRP A 159 -3.60 -0.93 -8.32
CA TRP A 159 -3.21 0.23 -9.13
C TRP A 159 -3.88 0.30 -10.51
N SER A 160 -4.42 1.46 -10.84
CA SER A 160 -5.14 1.74 -12.10
C SER A 160 -4.41 2.70 -13.05
N PHE A 161 -3.23 3.18 -12.67
CA PHE A 161 -2.41 4.16 -13.43
C PHE A 161 -3.12 5.47 -13.80
N SER A 162 -4.20 5.84 -13.10
CA SER A 162 -4.82 7.16 -13.27
C SER A 162 -3.88 8.26 -12.78
N ASN A 163 -3.53 9.18 -13.68
CA ASN A 163 -2.66 10.34 -13.37
C ASN A 163 -3.46 11.66 -13.27
N GLY A 164 -4.77 11.63 -13.54
CA GLY A 164 -5.65 12.80 -13.53
C GLY A 164 -6.04 13.21 -12.12
N ARG A 165 -6.00 14.52 -11.83
CA ARG A 165 -6.47 15.13 -10.58
C ARG A 165 -6.77 16.61 -10.76
N ASP A 166 -7.90 17.08 -10.27
CA ASP A 166 -8.41 18.45 -10.49
C ASP A 166 -7.48 19.55 -9.93
N TRP A 167 -6.64 19.22 -8.95
CA TRP A 167 -5.65 20.14 -8.35
C TRP A 167 -4.26 20.07 -8.99
N GLY A 168 -4.09 19.25 -10.04
CA GLY A 168 -2.86 19.10 -10.81
C GLY A 168 -1.77 18.25 -10.12
N SER A 169 -0.83 17.76 -10.92
CA SER A 169 0.34 17.01 -10.44
C SER A 169 1.48 17.94 -10.03
N PRO A 170 2.19 17.65 -8.91
CA PRO A 170 3.41 18.37 -8.59
C PRO A 170 4.47 18.06 -9.66
N TRP A 171 5.22 19.07 -10.07
CA TRP A 171 6.43 18.83 -10.84
C TRP A 171 7.50 18.23 -9.91
N ILE A 172 7.92 17.00 -10.22
CA ILE A 172 9.00 16.27 -9.54
C ILE A 172 10.11 16.08 -10.59
N PRO A 173 11.37 16.46 -10.30
CA PRO A 173 12.47 16.19 -11.21
C PRO A 173 12.84 14.71 -11.21
N GLU A 174 13.16 14.16 -12.38
CA GLU A 174 13.68 12.78 -12.47
C GLU A 174 15.11 12.67 -11.93
N LYS A 175 15.92 13.72 -12.13
CA LYS A 175 17.29 13.86 -11.61
C LYS A 175 17.52 15.30 -11.16
N LEU A 176 18.33 15.49 -10.13
CA LEU A 176 18.75 16.82 -9.65
C LEU A 176 19.83 17.44 -10.54
N THR A 177 19.47 17.74 -11.79
CA THR A 177 20.29 18.55 -12.71
C THR A 177 20.35 20.01 -12.27
N LEU A 178 21.32 20.78 -12.78
CA LEU A 178 21.40 22.23 -12.50
C LEU A 178 20.09 22.96 -12.89
N GLN A 179 19.47 22.57 -14.00
CA GLN A 179 18.17 23.12 -14.43
C GLN A 179 17.04 22.75 -13.46
N ALA A 180 17.02 21.50 -12.98
CA ALA A 180 16.05 21.07 -11.98
C ALA A 180 16.24 21.80 -10.65
N ALA A 181 17.48 21.98 -10.21
CA ALA A 181 17.84 22.74 -9.02
C ALA A 181 17.40 24.21 -9.15
N MET A 182 17.67 24.89 -10.28
CA MET A 182 17.19 26.26 -10.52
C MET A 182 15.66 26.37 -10.48
N ARG A 183 14.93 25.42 -11.09
CA ARG A 183 13.46 25.39 -11.08
C ARG A 183 12.87 25.10 -9.69
N PHE A 184 13.60 24.35 -8.85
CA PHE A 184 13.18 24.00 -7.50
C PHE A 184 13.60 25.04 -6.45
N ALA A 185 14.68 25.80 -6.68
CA ALA A 185 15.28 26.73 -5.71
C ALA A 185 14.29 27.73 -5.08
N PRO A 186 13.35 28.37 -5.80
CA PRO A 186 12.36 29.25 -5.18
C PRO A 186 11.48 28.55 -4.13
N GLN A 187 11.19 27.26 -4.31
CA GLN A 187 10.41 26.45 -3.36
C GLN A 187 11.26 25.94 -2.19
N ALA A 188 12.58 25.76 -2.38
CA ALA A 188 13.50 25.32 -1.34
C ALA A 188 13.92 26.48 -0.42
N VAL A 189 14.30 27.62 -0.99
CA VAL A 189 14.76 28.80 -0.23
C VAL A 189 13.65 29.40 0.64
N THR A 190 12.40 29.32 0.21
CA THR A 190 11.22 29.69 1.03
C THR A 190 10.93 28.71 2.17
N ARG A 191 11.71 27.62 2.30
CA ARG A 191 11.60 26.55 3.31
C ARG A 191 12.95 26.28 4.00
N PRO A 192 13.55 27.27 4.68
CA PRO A 192 14.93 27.17 5.18
C PRO A 192 15.14 26.00 6.15
N ALA A 193 14.17 25.71 7.02
CA ALA A 193 14.26 24.58 7.96
C ALA A 193 14.20 23.19 7.30
N TRP A 194 13.68 23.07 6.06
CA TRP A 194 13.75 21.84 5.28
C TRP A 194 15.08 21.77 4.52
N LEU A 195 15.46 22.88 3.87
CA LEU A 195 16.71 22.98 3.12
C LEU A 195 17.93 22.72 4.01
N LEU A 196 17.94 23.25 5.25
CA LEU A 196 19.03 23.04 6.20
C LEU A 196 19.20 21.56 6.60
N GLU A 197 18.14 20.76 6.74
CA GLU A 197 18.33 19.32 7.04
C GLU A 197 18.97 18.59 5.87
N PHE A 198 18.61 18.94 4.63
CA PHE A 198 19.24 18.36 3.44
C PHE A 198 20.67 18.86 3.23
N LEU A 199 20.99 20.11 3.56
CA LEU A 199 22.38 20.62 3.50
C LEU A 199 23.28 19.96 4.56
N LYS A 200 22.76 19.68 5.77
CA LYS A 200 23.51 18.99 6.83
C LYS A 200 23.96 17.57 6.47
N THR A 201 23.33 16.91 5.48
CA THR A 201 23.76 15.56 5.07
C THR A 201 25.09 15.59 4.31
N GLY A 202 25.48 16.73 3.73
CA GLY A 202 26.58 16.84 2.78
C GLY A 202 26.33 16.21 1.40
N HIS A 203 25.13 15.66 1.15
CA HIS A 203 24.82 14.87 -0.06
C HIS A 203 23.55 15.37 -0.75
N VAL A 204 23.58 15.35 -2.09
CA VAL A 204 22.40 15.62 -2.93
C VAL A 204 21.50 14.37 -2.92
N PRO A 205 20.16 14.50 -2.76
CA PRO A 205 19.26 13.35 -2.88
C PRO A 205 19.34 12.69 -4.26
N ASP A 206 19.54 11.37 -4.28
CA ASP A 206 19.74 10.60 -5.53
C ASP A 206 18.43 10.35 -6.32
N LEU A 207 17.27 10.53 -5.69
CA LEU A 207 15.92 10.30 -6.27
C LEU A 207 15.73 8.90 -6.92
N SER A 208 16.57 7.95 -6.54
CA SER A 208 16.54 6.55 -6.95
C SER A 208 15.63 5.69 -6.08
N THR A 209 15.42 4.45 -6.52
CA THR A 209 14.67 3.40 -5.82
C THR A 209 15.61 2.23 -5.55
N PRO A 210 16.49 2.31 -4.52
CA PRO A 210 17.55 1.34 -4.28
C PRO A 210 17.07 -0.11 -4.15
N ASN A 211 15.82 -0.35 -3.76
CA ASN A 211 15.24 -1.70 -3.61
C ASN A 211 14.77 -2.33 -4.93
N LEU A 212 14.90 -1.61 -6.05
CA LEU A 212 14.63 -2.08 -7.41
C LEU A 212 15.92 -2.23 -8.24
N ALA A 213 17.09 -2.20 -7.61
CA ALA A 213 18.38 -2.46 -8.26
C ALA A 213 18.32 -3.80 -9.05
N PRO A 214 18.85 -3.85 -10.30
CA PRO A 214 18.80 -5.07 -11.09
C PRO A 214 19.79 -6.14 -10.61
N ALA A 215 19.51 -7.40 -10.97
CA ALA A 215 20.31 -8.56 -10.54
C ALA A 215 21.75 -8.60 -11.11
N ASP A 216 22.04 -7.83 -12.16
CA ASP A 216 23.37 -7.73 -12.78
C ASP A 216 24.30 -6.72 -12.07
N GLY A 217 23.82 -6.06 -11.01
CA GLY A 217 24.57 -5.03 -10.30
C GLY A 217 24.53 -3.64 -10.94
N GLY A 218 23.66 -3.43 -11.93
CA GLY A 218 23.40 -2.13 -12.52
C GLY A 218 22.88 -1.08 -11.52
N PRO A 219 22.93 0.22 -11.86
CA PRO A 219 22.45 1.28 -10.98
C PRO A 219 20.93 1.16 -10.74
N PRO A 220 20.44 1.51 -9.53
CA PRO A 220 19.02 1.47 -9.24
C PRO A 220 18.24 2.49 -10.10
N PRO A 221 17.01 2.17 -10.54
CA PRO A 221 16.23 3.07 -11.36
C PRO A 221 15.79 4.32 -10.59
N THR A 222 15.58 5.43 -11.31
CA THR A 222 14.88 6.61 -10.79
C THR A 222 13.42 6.25 -10.46
N PHE A 223 12.75 7.05 -9.64
CA PHE A 223 11.32 6.84 -9.35
C PHE A 223 10.46 6.71 -10.62
N PHE A 224 10.74 7.51 -11.65
CA PHE A 224 10.03 7.43 -12.93
C PHE A 224 10.43 6.23 -13.79
N GLY A 225 11.69 5.79 -13.73
CA GLY A 225 12.13 4.55 -14.39
C GLY A 225 11.42 3.33 -13.80
N ALA A 226 11.35 3.25 -12.47
CA ALA A 226 10.58 2.23 -11.76
C ALA A 226 9.10 2.25 -12.14
N TYR A 227 8.47 3.43 -12.14
CA TYR A 227 7.07 3.58 -12.53
C TYR A 227 6.82 3.19 -13.99
N GLY A 228 7.77 3.45 -14.88
CA GLY A 228 7.74 3.03 -16.29
C GLY A 228 7.81 1.51 -16.48
N GLU A 229 8.71 0.82 -15.75
CA GLU A 229 8.76 -0.65 -15.70
C GLU A 229 7.37 -1.20 -15.31
N TRP A 230 6.80 -0.67 -14.23
CA TRP A 230 5.52 -1.13 -13.71
C TRP A 230 4.36 -0.90 -14.67
N MET A 231 4.28 0.29 -15.29
CA MET A 231 3.29 0.58 -16.35
C MET A 231 3.40 -0.34 -17.57
N SER A 232 4.61 -0.82 -17.88
CA SER A 232 4.85 -1.74 -19.00
C SER A 232 4.64 -3.22 -18.64
N THR A 233 4.48 -3.55 -17.35
CA THR A 233 4.37 -4.93 -16.88
C THR A 233 2.92 -5.43 -17.04
N PRO A 234 2.69 -6.61 -17.65
CA PRO A 234 1.35 -7.21 -17.71
C PRO A 234 0.77 -7.44 -16.31
N PRO A 235 -0.53 -7.15 -16.07
CA PRO A 235 -1.16 -7.38 -14.78
C PRO A 235 -1.04 -8.83 -14.29
N ALA A 236 -0.84 -9.00 -12.98
CA ALA A 236 -0.75 -10.32 -12.35
C ALA A 236 -2.04 -11.13 -12.53
N THR A 237 -1.90 -12.44 -12.75
CA THR A 237 -3.00 -13.40 -12.55
C THR A 237 -3.05 -13.86 -11.10
N TRP A 238 -4.09 -14.62 -10.72
CA TRP A 238 -4.14 -15.23 -9.39
C TRP A 238 -3.17 -16.42 -9.25
N ASP A 239 -2.78 -17.06 -10.37
CA ASP A 239 -1.73 -18.08 -10.36
C ASP A 239 -0.35 -17.44 -10.09
N ASP A 240 -0.15 -16.18 -10.51
CA ASP A 240 1.04 -15.38 -10.16
C ASP A 240 1.07 -14.99 -8.68
N VAL A 241 -0.09 -14.71 -8.06
CA VAL A 241 -0.19 -14.46 -6.61
C VAL A 241 0.17 -15.72 -5.81
N ALA A 242 -0.45 -16.86 -6.14
CA ALA A 242 -0.17 -18.14 -5.50
C ALA A 242 1.31 -18.54 -5.66
N TRP A 243 1.86 -18.41 -6.86
CA TRP A 243 3.28 -18.64 -7.14
C TRP A 243 4.20 -17.73 -6.30
N LEU A 244 4.01 -16.41 -6.31
CA LEU A 244 4.88 -15.49 -5.58
C LEU A 244 4.81 -15.71 -4.05
N ARG A 245 3.65 -16.13 -3.55
CA ARG A 245 3.46 -16.55 -2.15
C ARG A 245 4.24 -17.83 -1.84
N GLU A 246 4.20 -18.83 -2.72
CA GLU A 246 4.94 -20.09 -2.57
C GLU A 246 6.46 -19.85 -2.59
N GLU A 247 6.97 -19.07 -3.54
CA GLU A 247 8.38 -18.66 -3.63
C GLU A 247 8.86 -17.86 -2.41
N TRP A 248 7.98 -17.12 -1.74
CA TRP A 248 8.30 -16.48 -0.46
C TRP A 248 8.39 -17.48 0.70
N GLY A 249 7.46 -18.43 0.79
CA GLY A 249 7.47 -19.51 1.77
C GLY A 249 7.22 -19.08 3.24
N GLY A 250 6.70 -17.87 3.45
CA GLY A 250 6.48 -17.29 4.78
C GLY A 250 5.27 -16.36 4.85
N PRO A 251 5.17 -15.49 5.88
CA PRO A 251 4.05 -14.57 6.04
C PRO A 251 3.90 -13.64 4.82
N PHE A 252 2.71 -13.63 4.22
CA PHE A 252 2.43 -12.97 2.96
C PHE A 252 1.07 -12.27 2.99
N MET A 253 1.05 -10.97 2.70
CA MET A 253 -0.15 -10.14 2.66
C MET A 253 -0.50 -9.73 1.23
N LEU A 254 -1.76 -9.87 0.82
CA LEU A 254 -2.27 -9.23 -0.40
C LEU A 254 -2.98 -7.91 -0.05
N LYS A 255 -2.44 -6.79 -0.56
CA LYS A 255 -2.93 -5.43 -0.31
C LYS A 255 -3.68 -4.88 -1.51
N GLY A 256 -4.83 -4.26 -1.22
CA GLY A 256 -5.69 -3.66 -2.24
C GLY A 256 -7.09 -4.27 -2.33
N ILE A 257 -7.46 -5.12 -1.38
CA ILE A 257 -8.74 -5.81 -1.40
C ILE A 257 -9.86 -4.80 -1.12
N SER A 258 -10.90 -4.82 -1.96
CA SER A 258 -12.09 -3.98 -1.82
C SER A 258 -13.39 -4.77 -2.05
N ARG A 259 -13.30 -6.09 -2.25
CA ARG A 259 -14.40 -6.96 -2.65
C ARG A 259 -14.30 -8.34 -1.99
N LEU A 260 -15.45 -9.00 -1.88
CA LEU A 260 -15.60 -10.32 -1.26
C LEU A 260 -15.09 -11.47 -2.13
N ASP A 261 -15.28 -11.35 -3.46
CA ASP A 261 -14.76 -12.30 -4.44
C ASP A 261 -13.23 -12.30 -4.45
N ASP A 262 -12.60 -11.12 -4.52
CA ASP A 262 -11.14 -11.00 -4.43
C ASP A 262 -10.59 -11.44 -3.06
N ALA A 263 -11.29 -11.15 -1.95
CA ALA A 263 -10.89 -11.62 -0.62
C ALA A 263 -10.82 -13.15 -0.55
N LYS A 264 -11.84 -13.85 -1.06
CA LYS A 264 -11.88 -15.32 -1.12
C LYS A 264 -10.78 -15.88 -2.01
N ARG A 265 -10.55 -15.29 -3.19
CA ARG A 265 -9.46 -15.70 -4.09
C ARG A 265 -8.07 -15.49 -3.49
N ALA A 266 -7.91 -14.51 -2.60
CA ALA A 266 -6.67 -14.33 -1.84
C ALA A 266 -6.43 -15.51 -0.88
N VAL A 267 -7.47 -15.97 -0.17
CA VAL A 267 -7.41 -17.18 0.67
C VAL A 267 -7.14 -18.43 -0.18
N ASP A 268 -7.80 -18.58 -1.33
CA ASP A 268 -7.55 -19.69 -2.27
C ASP A 268 -6.10 -19.70 -2.78
N SER A 269 -5.48 -18.52 -2.91
CA SER A 269 -4.06 -18.34 -3.27
C SER A 269 -3.10 -18.55 -2.07
N GLY A 270 -3.66 -18.84 -0.88
CA GLY A 270 -2.94 -19.21 0.33
C GLY A 270 -2.27 -18.07 1.07
N VAL A 271 -2.61 -16.80 0.82
CA VAL A 271 -2.01 -15.67 1.56
C VAL A 271 -2.29 -15.80 3.07
N THR A 272 -1.41 -15.28 3.93
CA THR A 272 -1.62 -15.35 5.40
C THR A 272 -2.38 -14.14 5.93
N ALA A 273 -2.42 -13.05 5.15
CA ALA A 273 -3.12 -11.82 5.50
C ALA A 273 -3.66 -11.12 4.25
N ILE A 274 -4.65 -10.25 4.44
CA ILE A 274 -5.11 -9.30 3.44
C ILE A 274 -5.16 -7.88 4.01
N SER A 275 -5.05 -6.86 3.16
CA SER A 275 -5.30 -5.47 3.54
C SER A 275 -6.45 -4.89 2.71
N VAL A 276 -7.54 -4.57 3.41
CA VAL A 276 -8.68 -3.83 2.86
C VAL A 276 -8.24 -2.39 2.61
N SER A 277 -8.16 -2.01 1.34
CA SER A 277 -7.46 -0.80 0.92
C SER A 277 -8.00 -0.28 -0.41
N ASN A 278 -7.93 1.04 -0.60
CA ASN A 278 -8.12 1.72 -1.88
C ASN A 278 -6.91 2.63 -2.21
N HIS A 279 -5.72 2.20 -1.79
CA HIS A 279 -4.48 2.95 -1.85
C HIS A 279 -4.56 4.37 -1.23
N GLY A 280 -5.40 4.53 -0.20
CA GLY A 280 -5.67 5.83 0.41
C GLY A 280 -6.35 6.85 -0.52
N GLY A 281 -7.05 6.40 -1.56
CA GLY A 281 -7.78 7.19 -2.55
C GLY A 281 -6.97 7.65 -3.77
N ASN A 282 -5.83 7.03 -4.03
CA ASN A 282 -4.89 7.46 -5.06
C ASN A 282 -5.21 6.96 -6.48
N ASN A 283 -6.04 5.92 -6.62
CA ASN A 283 -6.12 5.11 -7.85
C ASN A 283 -7.45 5.34 -8.59
N LEU A 284 -8.50 4.59 -8.25
CA LEU A 284 -9.83 4.76 -8.82
C LEU A 284 -10.67 5.66 -7.89
N ASP A 285 -11.02 6.87 -8.33
CA ASP A 285 -11.91 7.74 -7.57
C ASP A 285 -13.34 7.17 -7.52
N THR A 286 -14.16 7.65 -6.60
CA THR A 286 -15.49 7.10 -6.25
C THR A 286 -15.52 5.69 -5.66
N THR A 287 -14.37 4.99 -5.54
CA THR A 287 -14.22 3.79 -4.71
C THR A 287 -14.66 4.09 -3.26
N PRO A 288 -15.47 3.24 -2.61
CA PRO A 288 -15.87 3.44 -1.22
C PRO A 288 -14.70 3.47 -0.23
N ALA A 289 -14.89 4.09 0.93
CA ALA A 289 -13.92 4.00 2.02
C ALA A 289 -13.71 2.54 2.51
N PRO A 290 -12.47 2.09 2.78
CA PRO A 290 -12.17 0.71 3.18
C PRO A 290 -12.94 0.26 4.41
N ILE A 291 -13.16 1.17 5.36
CA ILE A 291 -13.92 0.92 6.59
C ILE A 291 -15.38 0.52 6.34
N ARG A 292 -15.96 0.87 5.17
CA ARG A 292 -17.31 0.44 4.76
C ARG A 292 -17.34 -0.98 4.19
N MET A 293 -16.21 -1.43 3.63
CA MET A 293 -16.05 -2.73 2.96
C MET A 293 -15.52 -3.80 3.93
N LEU A 294 -14.76 -3.36 4.95
CA LEU A 294 -14.17 -4.20 5.98
C LEU A 294 -15.13 -5.20 6.63
N PRO A 295 -16.36 -4.84 7.08
CA PRO A 295 -17.17 -5.78 7.87
C PRO A 295 -17.52 -7.05 7.10
N GLY A 296 -17.96 -6.90 5.84
CA GLY A 296 -18.27 -8.06 5.00
C GLY A 296 -17.04 -8.89 4.62
N ILE A 297 -15.88 -8.24 4.45
CA ILE A 297 -14.63 -8.95 4.16
C ILE A 297 -14.16 -9.73 5.39
N ALA A 298 -14.19 -9.11 6.58
CA ALA A 298 -13.83 -9.77 7.84
C ALA A 298 -14.75 -10.95 8.15
N GLU A 299 -16.07 -10.80 7.97
CA GLU A 299 -17.03 -11.91 8.11
C GLU A 299 -16.82 -13.03 7.10
N ALA A 300 -16.28 -12.74 5.91
CA ALA A 300 -16.14 -13.72 4.84
C ALA A 300 -14.84 -14.54 4.87
N VAL A 301 -13.75 -14.00 5.46
CA VAL A 301 -12.42 -14.65 5.46
C VAL A 301 -11.58 -14.45 6.74
N GLY A 302 -12.06 -13.70 7.74
CA GLY A 302 -11.28 -13.36 8.95
C GLY A 302 -11.00 -14.52 9.90
N ASP A 303 -11.64 -15.66 9.69
CA ASP A 303 -11.37 -16.94 10.35
C ASP A 303 -10.20 -17.72 9.70
N GLN A 304 -9.84 -17.37 8.46
CA GLN A 304 -8.83 -18.05 7.64
C GLN A 304 -7.54 -17.23 7.48
N VAL A 305 -7.64 -15.90 7.46
CA VAL A 305 -6.49 -14.99 7.28
C VAL A 305 -6.61 -13.74 8.16
N GLU A 306 -5.48 -13.14 8.53
CA GLU A 306 -5.50 -11.84 9.22
C GLU A 306 -6.01 -10.74 8.27
N VAL A 307 -7.08 -10.03 8.66
CA VAL A 307 -7.61 -8.90 7.88
C VAL A 307 -7.07 -7.60 8.47
N LEU A 308 -6.31 -6.84 7.69
CA LEU A 308 -5.85 -5.49 8.04
C LEU A 308 -6.62 -4.44 7.23
N LEU A 309 -6.56 -3.19 7.65
CA LEU A 309 -7.15 -2.06 6.93
C LEU A 309 -6.16 -0.90 6.75
N ASP A 310 -6.21 -0.23 5.60
CA ASP A 310 -5.65 1.12 5.46
C ASP A 310 -6.69 2.12 4.93
N GLY A 311 -6.31 3.39 4.84
CA GLY A 311 -7.19 4.45 4.33
C GLY A 311 -7.88 5.25 5.45
N GLY A 312 -7.72 6.57 5.38
CA GLY A 312 -8.48 7.51 6.22
C GLY A 312 -7.99 7.75 7.65
N ILE A 313 -7.45 6.75 8.36
CA ILE A 313 -7.07 6.80 9.80
C ILE A 313 -6.27 8.06 10.18
N ARG A 314 -6.76 8.87 11.13
CA ARG A 314 -6.06 10.05 11.72
C ARG A 314 -6.13 10.14 13.25
N ARG A 315 -6.91 9.30 13.92
CA ARG A 315 -7.18 9.31 15.36
C ARG A 315 -7.19 7.89 15.91
N GLY A 316 -6.90 7.71 17.21
CA GLY A 316 -7.02 6.40 17.85
C GLY A 316 -8.45 5.84 17.85
N GLY A 317 -9.47 6.69 17.89
CA GLY A 317 -10.86 6.26 17.67
C GLY A 317 -11.15 5.77 16.25
N ASP A 318 -10.38 6.20 15.25
CA ASP A 318 -10.47 5.63 13.89
C ASP A 318 -9.86 4.21 13.87
N VAL A 319 -8.81 3.97 14.67
CA VAL A 319 -8.22 2.64 14.89
C VAL A 319 -9.24 1.71 15.56
N ALA A 320 -9.79 2.12 16.70
CA ALA A 320 -10.76 1.33 17.46
C ALA A 320 -11.96 0.88 16.61
N LYS A 321 -12.48 1.75 15.75
CA LYS A 321 -13.56 1.43 14.80
C LYS A 321 -13.19 0.38 13.77
N ALA A 322 -11.93 0.35 13.31
CA ALA A 322 -11.47 -0.69 12.40
C ALA A 322 -11.34 -2.03 13.14
N LEU A 323 -10.83 -2.05 14.37
CA LEU A 323 -10.70 -3.28 15.17
C LEU A 323 -12.08 -3.89 15.44
N ALA A 324 -13.01 -3.07 15.94
CA ALA A 324 -14.39 -3.44 16.20
C ALA A 324 -15.17 -3.95 14.97
N LEU A 325 -14.73 -3.60 13.75
CA LEU A 325 -15.29 -4.09 12.49
C LEU A 325 -14.52 -5.28 11.89
N GLY A 326 -13.63 -5.91 12.67
CA GLY A 326 -12.93 -7.14 12.33
C GLY A 326 -11.54 -6.97 11.72
N ALA A 327 -10.92 -5.78 11.78
CA ALA A 327 -9.51 -5.64 11.44
C ALA A 327 -8.60 -6.10 12.60
N ARG A 328 -7.59 -6.92 12.32
CA ARG A 328 -6.52 -7.28 13.25
C ARG A 328 -5.66 -6.07 13.64
N ALA A 329 -5.39 -5.21 12.67
CA ALA A 329 -4.65 -3.95 12.84
C ALA A 329 -4.90 -2.99 11.66
N VAL A 330 -4.50 -1.72 11.83
CA VAL A 330 -4.53 -0.74 10.75
C VAL A 330 -3.14 -0.32 10.29
N MET A 331 -3.03 0.11 9.03
CA MET A 331 -1.80 0.63 8.44
C MET A 331 -1.97 2.12 8.16
N ILE A 332 -1.05 2.96 8.65
CA ILE A 332 -1.08 4.41 8.43
C ILE A 332 -0.11 4.82 7.32
N GLY A 333 -0.57 5.67 6.39
CA GLY A 333 0.25 6.30 5.34
C GLY A 333 0.54 7.76 5.66
N ARG A 334 -0.18 8.68 4.99
CA ARG A 334 -0.03 10.15 5.12
C ARG A 334 0.13 10.67 6.56
N ALA A 335 -0.50 10.03 7.56
CA ALA A 335 -0.36 10.42 8.97
C ALA A 335 1.11 10.42 9.43
N TYR A 336 1.87 9.33 9.25
CA TYR A 336 3.27 9.29 9.66
C TYR A 336 4.15 10.19 8.78
N LEU A 337 3.85 10.29 7.47
CA LEU A 337 4.58 11.20 6.57
C LEU A 337 4.46 12.66 7.01
N TRP A 338 3.31 13.07 7.57
CA TRP A 338 3.15 14.39 8.16
C TRP A 338 3.88 14.54 9.49
N GLY A 339 3.99 13.47 10.29
CA GLY A 339 4.85 13.41 11.48
C GLY A 339 6.33 13.62 11.11
N LEU A 340 6.84 12.80 10.18
CA LEU A 340 8.19 12.88 9.62
C LEU A 340 8.51 14.27 9.06
N ALA A 341 7.58 14.82 8.27
CA ALA A 341 7.70 16.15 7.68
C ALA A 341 7.59 17.30 8.70
N ALA A 342 7.00 17.06 9.88
CA ALA A 342 6.94 18.05 10.96
C ALA A 342 8.27 18.06 11.73
N ASN A 343 8.59 16.94 12.39
CA ASN A 343 9.62 16.85 13.43
C ASN A 343 10.52 15.60 13.28
N GLY A 344 10.73 15.08 12.06
CA GLY A 344 11.61 13.93 11.82
C GLY A 344 11.12 12.65 12.51
N GLN A 345 12.05 11.82 13.00
CA GLN A 345 11.74 10.60 13.75
C GLN A 345 10.79 10.86 14.93
N ALA A 346 11.08 11.86 15.76
CA ALA A 346 10.24 12.24 16.91
C ALA A 346 8.80 12.60 16.49
N GLY A 347 8.64 13.19 15.31
CA GLY A 347 7.33 13.46 14.74
C GLY A 347 6.57 12.20 14.31
N VAL A 348 7.24 11.15 13.85
CA VAL A 348 6.61 9.85 13.56
C VAL A 348 6.21 9.15 14.88
N GLU A 349 7.10 9.15 15.87
CA GLU A 349 6.83 8.64 17.21
C GLU A 349 5.58 9.30 17.83
N ASN A 350 5.48 10.63 17.75
CA ASN A 350 4.31 11.37 18.21
C ASN A 350 3.00 10.98 17.46
N VAL A 351 3.06 10.58 16.19
CA VAL A 351 1.85 10.06 15.50
C VAL A 351 1.38 8.77 16.16
N PHE A 352 2.28 7.85 16.48
CA PHE A 352 1.92 6.64 17.22
C PHE A 352 1.38 6.97 18.62
N ASP A 353 1.96 7.93 19.34
CA ASP A 353 1.50 8.31 20.68
C ASP A 353 0.09 8.94 20.64
N VAL A 354 -0.22 9.76 19.65
CA VAL A 354 -1.58 10.32 19.41
C VAL A 354 -2.60 9.23 19.06
N LEU A 355 -2.21 8.23 18.27
CA LEU A 355 -3.09 7.11 17.92
C LEU A 355 -3.28 6.16 19.11
N ARG A 356 -2.23 5.90 19.90
CA ARG A 356 -2.30 5.13 21.15
C ARG A 356 -3.24 5.80 22.14
N GLY A 357 -3.05 7.09 22.45
CA GLY A 357 -3.90 7.80 23.42
C GLY A 357 -5.38 7.84 23.02
N GLY A 358 -5.68 7.97 21.74
CA GLY A 358 -7.06 7.91 21.25
C GLY A 358 -7.68 6.50 21.24
N LEU A 359 -6.86 5.44 21.19
CA LEU A 359 -7.31 4.05 21.25
C LEU A 359 -7.50 3.62 22.71
N ASP A 360 -6.55 3.96 23.59
CA ASP A 360 -6.63 3.81 25.05
C ASP A 360 -7.90 4.48 25.60
N SER A 361 -8.16 5.71 25.18
CA SER A 361 -9.39 6.44 25.55
C SER A 361 -10.67 5.82 24.99
N ALA A 362 -10.62 5.10 23.87
CA ALA A 362 -11.79 4.41 23.30
C ALA A 362 -12.07 3.12 24.08
N VAL A 363 -11.05 2.27 24.28
CA VAL A 363 -11.13 1.05 25.12
C VAL A 363 -11.68 1.41 26.50
N LEU A 364 -11.12 2.43 27.16
CA LEU A 364 -11.61 2.91 28.45
C LEU A 364 -13.06 3.39 28.39
N GLY A 365 -13.38 4.31 27.47
CA GLY A 365 -14.72 4.93 27.41
C GLY A 365 -15.85 3.98 27.02
N LEU A 366 -15.52 2.81 26.48
CA LEU A 366 -16.46 1.75 26.10
C LEU A 366 -16.61 0.65 27.17
N GLY A 367 -15.97 0.77 28.33
CA GLY A 367 -16.09 -0.23 29.39
C GLY A 367 -15.06 -1.37 29.33
N HIS A 368 -14.20 -1.40 28.32
CA HIS A 368 -13.33 -2.53 28.02
C HIS A 368 -11.98 -2.48 28.75
N SER A 369 -11.39 -3.67 28.94
CA SER A 369 -10.03 -3.86 29.43
C SER A 369 -9.01 -4.18 28.32
N SER A 370 -9.48 -4.59 27.13
CA SER A 370 -8.63 -4.89 25.98
C SER A 370 -9.26 -4.49 24.65
N ILE A 371 -8.42 -4.25 23.63
CA ILE A 371 -8.85 -4.11 22.24
C ILE A 371 -9.57 -5.36 21.69
N ASP A 372 -9.34 -6.54 22.27
CA ASP A 372 -9.98 -7.80 21.86
C ASP A 372 -11.48 -7.85 22.20
N GLU A 373 -11.96 -6.93 23.05
CA GLU A 373 -13.38 -6.82 23.41
C GLU A 373 -14.17 -5.88 22.48
N LEU A 374 -13.48 -5.08 21.66
CA LEU A 374 -14.09 -4.09 20.78
C LEU A 374 -14.98 -4.75 19.72
N SER A 375 -16.18 -4.22 19.53
CA SER A 375 -17.22 -4.86 18.71
C SER A 375 -18.14 -3.88 17.97
N PRO A 376 -18.94 -4.33 17.00
CA PRO A 376 -19.94 -3.48 16.35
C PRO A 376 -21.06 -3.00 17.30
N ALA A 377 -21.15 -3.52 18.53
CA ALA A 377 -22.12 -3.05 19.53
C ALA A 377 -21.70 -1.71 20.18
N ASP A 378 -20.42 -1.35 20.08
CA ASP A 378 -19.81 -0.20 20.75
C ASP A 378 -20.18 1.15 20.10
N PHE A 379 -20.85 1.11 18.94
CA PHE A 379 -21.29 2.30 18.22
C PHE A 379 -22.58 2.06 17.43
N TYR A 380 -23.36 3.13 17.29
CA TYR A 380 -24.39 3.18 16.26
C TYR A 380 -23.72 3.20 14.88
N MET A 381 -24.03 2.17 14.08
CA MET A 381 -23.70 2.07 12.66
C MET A 381 -24.99 2.24 11.85
N PRO A 382 -25.10 3.25 10.97
CA PRO A 382 -26.29 3.43 10.16
C PRO A 382 -26.43 2.27 9.15
N PRO A 383 -27.66 1.78 8.84
CA PRO A 383 -27.87 0.65 7.93
C PRO A 383 -27.25 0.83 6.54
N SER A 384 -27.12 2.08 6.09
CA SER A 384 -26.50 2.46 4.82
C SER A 384 -24.97 2.61 4.89
N PHE A 385 -24.29 2.18 5.96
CA PHE A 385 -22.84 2.29 6.09
C PHE A 385 -22.07 1.23 5.28
N ARG A 386 -22.41 -0.05 5.48
CA ARG A 386 -21.73 -1.23 4.92
C ARG A 386 -21.82 -1.27 3.39
N ARG A 387 -20.75 -1.68 2.73
CA ARG A 387 -20.67 -1.85 1.26
C ARG A 387 -20.16 -3.26 0.95
N GLU A 388 -21.02 -4.07 0.39
CA GLU A 388 -20.68 -5.41 -0.09
C GLU A 388 -20.52 -5.36 -1.61
N LEU A 389 -19.35 -5.78 -2.09
CA LEU A 389 -19.00 -5.85 -3.50
C LEU A 389 -18.50 -7.27 -3.79
N GLY A 390 -18.87 -7.85 -4.92
CA GLY A 390 -18.49 -9.23 -5.25
C GLY A 390 -19.34 -10.32 -4.56
N THR A 391 -20.62 -10.03 -4.28
CA THR A 391 -21.60 -10.98 -3.71
C THR A 391 -22.20 -11.94 -4.74
N GLY A 392 -22.02 -11.68 -6.03
CA GLY A 392 -22.51 -12.56 -7.10
C GLY A 392 -21.81 -13.93 -7.07
N ALA A 393 -22.51 -14.97 -7.53
CA ALA A 393 -21.92 -16.30 -7.68
C ALA A 393 -20.63 -16.21 -8.51
N ALA A 394 -19.57 -16.90 -8.06
CA ALA A 394 -18.28 -16.89 -8.71
C ALA A 394 -18.44 -17.20 -10.20
N ALA A 395 -17.90 -16.34 -11.07
CA ALA A 395 -17.82 -16.62 -12.50
C ALA A 395 -17.15 -17.99 -12.67
N GLU A 396 -17.80 -18.89 -13.41
CA GLU A 396 -17.31 -20.25 -13.63
C GLU A 396 -15.83 -20.22 -14.04
N LYS A 397 -15.02 -21.09 -13.44
CA LYS A 397 -13.60 -21.24 -13.83
C LYS A 397 -13.56 -21.37 -15.35
N PRO A 398 -12.79 -20.52 -16.07
CA PRO A 398 -12.57 -20.73 -17.50
C PRO A 398 -12.07 -22.15 -17.69
N ALA A 399 -12.77 -22.93 -18.53
CA ALA A 399 -12.44 -24.33 -18.73
C ALA A 399 -10.94 -24.46 -19.08
N ALA A 400 -10.25 -25.40 -18.42
CA ALA A 400 -8.83 -25.59 -18.62
C ALA A 400 -8.52 -25.75 -20.12
N LYS A 401 -7.52 -25.02 -20.61
CA LYS A 401 -7.10 -25.12 -22.02
C LYS A 401 -6.82 -26.59 -22.33
N PRO A 402 -7.42 -27.16 -23.40
CA PRO A 402 -7.20 -28.56 -23.73
C PRO A 402 -5.72 -28.80 -24.01
N GLU A 403 -5.16 -29.88 -23.45
CA GLU A 403 -3.78 -30.26 -23.71
C GLU A 403 -3.51 -30.39 -25.22
N PRO A 404 -2.29 -30.03 -25.69
CA PRO A 404 -1.93 -30.21 -27.09
C PRO A 404 -1.98 -31.70 -27.44
N ARG A 405 -2.94 -32.07 -28.30
CA ARG A 405 -3.07 -33.43 -28.84
C ARG A 405 -1.73 -33.89 -29.43
N LYS A 406 -1.12 -34.92 -28.83
CA LYS A 406 0.04 -35.61 -29.40
C LYS A 406 -0.28 -36.05 -30.83
N ALA A 407 0.53 -35.59 -31.79
CA ALA A 407 0.35 -35.93 -33.19
C ALA A 407 0.46 -37.44 -33.39
N LYS A 408 -0.49 -38.05 -34.10
CA LYS A 408 -0.36 -39.45 -34.54
C LYS A 408 0.68 -39.55 -35.66
N PRO A 409 1.46 -40.65 -35.74
CA PRO A 409 2.41 -40.85 -36.84
C PRO A 409 1.70 -40.86 -38.20
N ALA A 410 2.31 -40.24 -39.21
CA ALA A 410 1.76 -40.19 -40.55
C ALA A 410 1.78 -41.59 -41.21
N THR A 411 0.62 -42.18 -41.44
CA THR A 411 0.48 -43.36 -42.30
C THR A 411 0.58 -42.94 -43.76
N THR A 412 1.58 -43.46 -44.47
CA THR A 412 1.77 -43.33 -45.91
C THR A 412 0.50 -43.63 -46.69
N ARG A 413 0.08 -42.70 -47.56
CA ARG A 413 -0.86 -42.97 -48.66
C ARG A 413 -0.24 -42.58 -49.99
N THR A 414 -0.49 -43.45 -50.96
CA THR A 414 0.04 -43.48 -52.32
C THR A 414 -0.47 -42.31 -53.19
N LYS A 415 0.37 -41.88 -54.15
CA LYS A 415 -0.04 -41.00 -55.25
C LYS A 415 -1.15 -41.62 -56.11
N PRO A 416 -2.04 -40.79 -56.67
CA PRO A 416 -2.53 -40.93 -58.04
C PRO A 416 -1.91 -39.89 -58.99
N GLU A 417 -2.08 -40.12 -60.29
CA GLU A 417 -1.50 -39.38 -61.43
C GLU A 417 -2.20 -38.04 -61.79
N PRO A 418 -1.58 -37.21 -62.65
CA PRO A 418 -2.10 -35.88 -63.01
C PRO A 418 -3.16 -35.93 -64.13
N ALA A 419 -3.97 -34.87 -64.21
CA ALA A 419 -4.83 -34.56 -65.35
C ALA A 419 -4.76 -33.06 -65.70
N GLU A 420 -5.00 -32.75 -66.98
CA GLU A 420 -4.51 -31.56 -67.70
C GLU A 420 -5.56 -30.41 -67.81
N PRO A 421 -5.27 -29.27 -68.51
CA PRO A 421 -5.76 -27.94 -68.07
C PRO A 421 -7.11 -27.46 -68.65
N ARG A 422 -7.55 -26.30 -68.13
CA ARG A 422 -8.70 -25.50 -68.60
C ARG A 422 -8.35 -24.62 -69.81
N PRO A 423 -9.33 -24.28 -70.65
CA PRO A 423 -9.33 -23.06 -71.46
C PRO A 423 -10.36 -22.00 -70.99
N ASP A 424 -9.89 -20.75 -71.06
CA ASP A 424 -10.55 -19.53 -71.55
C ASP A 424 -11.76 -18.85 -70.85
N ASP A 425 -11.49 -17.60 -70.42
CA ASP A 425 -12.23 -16.33 -70.62
C ASP A 425 -12.09 -15.45 -69.34
N ALA A 426 -11.23 -14.42 -69.23
CA ALA A 426 -10.92 -13.22 -70.03
C ALA A 426 -11.71 -11.95 -69.61
N VAL A 427 -10.98 -10.82 -69.47
CA VAL A 427 -11.46 -9.40 -69.45
C VAL A 427 -12.18 -8.94 -68.15
N ALA A 428 -11.54 -8.19 -67.23
CA ALA A 428 -11.35 -6.70 -67.16
C ALA A 428 -12.64 -5.92 -66.73
N LEU A 429 -12.67 -4.81 -65.95
CA LEU A 429 -11.73 -3.80 -65.38
C LEU A 429 -12.33 -3.30 -64.02
N GLY A 430 -11.78 -2.38 -63.20
CA GLY A 430 -10.53 -1.59 -63.20
C GLY A 430 -10.49 -0.57 -62.03
N ASN A 431 -9.33 0.07 -61.82
CA ASN A 431 -8.93 1.28 -61.04
C ASN A 431 -10.02 2.06 -60.23
N VAL A 432 -9.74 2.61 -59.04
CA VAL A 432 -8.52 3.32 -58.56
C VAL A 432 -8.13 2.91 -57.15
#